data_AF-A0A2V9V2L5-F1
#
_entry.id   AF-A0A2V9V2L5-F1
#
_cell.length_a   1.000
_cell.length_b   1.000
_cell.length_c   1.000
_cell.angle_alpha   90.00
_cell.angle_beta   90.00
_cell.angle_gamma   90.00
#
_symmetry.space_group_name_H-M   'P 1'
#
loop_
_entity.id
_entity.type
_entity.pdbx_description
1 polymer ?
#
loop_
_entity_poly.entity_id
_entity_poly.type
_entity_poly.pdbx_seq_one_letter_code
_entity_poly.pdbx_strand_id
1 'polypeptide(L)'
;MSAPPIASALDASTQTFPVLTQTQINRLLPHGKIRKVKVGDILFNLGDTNVPFFVVLSGSLEIVQPDLKGERLIVTHDAHGHFTGELTMISGRRTLVQGRVKAPGEFLEISAGELRSVIAKDAELSEILMRAFILRRLALINAGYGNLILMGSRHSAQTLKLREFLTRNGQPYTYVDLDTDRMSQELLDRFHITVDEIPVVICASRSVMRNPSVQELAVCLGFNATVDAALVHDVVIVGAGPSGLAAAVYAASEGLDVMLIETAAPGGQAGSSSKIENYLGFPTGISGQELANRATTQALKFGAKMMIAHSVSSLNCDRRPYHVVLDDGTALATKSIVISSGAQYNKPKIVNLAKFEGNGIYYGATFMESQLCGGEDVIVVGGGNSAGQAAVFMSQSARKVYMLVRGGELSSTMSRYLIQRIEENPAIEIHYRTEIVGLDGDMHLESVTWKDNATGKTSSHAIRHIFVMTGASPRTEWLEGCLALDEKGFILTGRDFNEGAVQHSAWPLARPPYLLETSMPGVFAVGDVRSGNVKRVASAVGEGAISIHMVHRVLAEA
;
A
#
# COMPACT_ATOMS: atom_id res chain seq x y z
N MET A 1 -9.95 -27.78 16.63
CA MET A 1 -8.90 -26.79 16.93
C MET A 1 -9.58 -25.45 17.09
N SER A 2 -9.66 -24.99 18.33
CA SER A 2 -10.35 -23.77 18.76
C SER A 2 -9.68 -22.55 18.12
N ALA A 3 -10.46 -21.62 17.58
CA ALA A 3 -9.93 -20.32 17.15
C ALA A 3 -9.15 -19.67 18.32
N PRO A 4 -8.01 -19.00 18.06
CA PRO A 4 -7.26 -18.36 19.13
C PRO A 4 -8.13 -17.25 19.76
N PRO A 5 -8.15 -17.11 21.09
CA PRO A 5 -8.93 -16.09 21.76
C PRO A 5 -8.42 -14.69 21.38
N ILE A 6 -9.33 -13.72 21.37
CA ILE A 6 -9.00 -12.30 21.22
C ILE A 6 -8.09 -11.92 22.38
N ALA A 7 -6.84 -11.56 22.05
CA ALA A 7 -5.79 -11.24 22.99
C ALA A 7 -6.24 -10.12 23.96
N SER A 8 -6.11 -10.34 25.26
CA SER A 8 -6.24 -9.29 26.27
C SER A 8 -5.13 -8.23 26.08
N ALA A 9 -5.27 -7.04 26.67
CA ALA A 9 -4.21 -6.02 26.62
C ALA A 9 -2.86 -6.53 27.21
N LEU A 10 -2.92 -7.46 28.17
CA LEU A 10 -1.76 -8.18 28.70
C LEU A 10 -1.16 -9.14 27.66
N ASP A 11 -1.99 -9.84 26.87
CA ASP A 11 -1.53 -10.70 25.76
C ASP A 11 -0.91 -9.89 24.61
N ALA A 12 -1.34 -8.66 24.38
CA ALA A 12 -0.76 -7.80 23.35
C ALA A 12 0.68 -7.36 23.71
N SER A 13 0.93 -7.04 24.98
CA SER A 13 2.28 -6.69 25.47
C SER A 13 3.24 -7.89 25.38
N THR A 14 2.79 -9.07 25.83
CA THR A 14 3.60 -10.29 25.77
C THR A 14 3.88 -10.76 24.34
N GLN A 15 2.96 -10.53 23.41
CA GLN A 15 3.19 -10.80 21.98
C GLN A 15 4.06 -9.76 21.28
N THR A 16 4.07 -8.50 21.77
CA THR A 16 4.94 -7.45 21.24
C THR A 16 6.38 -7.65 21.71
N PHE A 17 6.58 -8.10 22.94
CA PHE A 17 7.89 -8.37 23.54
C PHE A 17 7.98 -9.79 24.10
N PRO A 18 7.93 -10.82 23.24
CA PRO A 18 8.06 -12.20 23.70
C PRO A 18 9.51 -12.48 24.12
N VAL A 19 9.68 -13.49 24.98
CA VAL A 19 10.98 -13.95 25.47
C VAL A 19 11.31 -15.29 24.82
N LEU A 20 12.48 -15.38 24.18
CA LEU A 20 12.93 -16.64 23.60
C LEU A 20 13.36 -17.62 24.70
N THR A 21 12.95 -18.88 24.54
CA THR A 21 13.40 -19.98 25.41
C THR A 21 14.86 -20.35 25.10
N GLN A 22 15.53 -21.05 26.02
CA GLN A 22 16.89 -21.53 25.77
C GLN A 22 16.97 -22.43 24.52
N THR A 23 15.97 -23.27 24.28
CA THR A 23 15.90 -24.12 23.08
C THR A 23 15.82 -23.30 21.79
N GLN A 24 15.04 -22.22 21.80
CA GLN A 24 14.96 -21.28 20.68
C GLN A 24 16.28 -20.54 20.45
N ILE A 25 16.94 -20.08 21.52
CA ILE A 25 18.25 -19.42 21.45
C ILE A 25 19.31 -20.38 20.90
N ASN A 26 19.32 -21.64 21.34
CA ASN A 26 20.26 -22.64 20.85
C ASN A 26 20.16 -22.88 19.34
N ARG A 27 18.96 -22.74 18.75
CA ARG A 27 18.76 -22.79 17.30
C ARG A 27 19.28 -21.55 16.58
N LEU A 28 19.35 -20.41 17.26
CA LEU A 28 19.88 -19.15 16.72
C LEU A 28 21.40 -19.04 16.81
N LEU A 29 22.05 -19.70 17.78
CA LEU A 29 23.51 -19.64 17.98
C LEU A 29 24.33 -19.93 16.72
N PRO A 30 24.02 -20.94 15.88
CA PRO A 30 24.78 -21.22 14.65
C PRO A 30 24.71 -20.11 13.60
N HIS A 31 23.74 -19.20 13.69
CA HIS A 31 23.49 -18.12 12.72
C HIS A 31 24.10 -16.78 13.14
N GLY A 32 24.79 -16.73 14.29
CA GLY A 32 25.30 -15.49 14.84
C GLY A 32 26.61 -15.66 15.59
N LYS A 33 27.07 -14.55 16.16
CA LYS A 33 28.26 -14.49 17.02
C LYS A 33 27.91 -13.86 18.34
N ILE A 34 28.54 -14.33 19.41
CA ILE A 34 28.42 -13.69 20.73
C ILE A 34 29.27 -12.41 20.72
N ARG A 35 28.64 -11.28 21.01
CA ARG A 35 29.26 -9.97 21.14
C ARG A 35 29.22 -9.54 22.61
N LYS A 36 30.41 -9.27 23.16
CA LYS A 36 30.55 -8.58 24.45
C LYS A 36 30.25 -7.10 24.27
N VAL A 37 29.40 -6.55 25.13
CA VAL A 37 28.96 -5.15 25.07
C VAL A 37 29.26 -4.42 26.37
N LYS A 38 29.51 -3.12 26.27
CA LYS A 38 29.79 -2.20 27.39
C LYS A 38 28.71 -1.13 27.46
N VAL A 39 28.54 -0.55 28.65
CA VAL A 39 27.60 0.57 28.86
C VAL A 39 27.95 1.70 27.89
N GLY A 40 26.94 2.24 27.21
CA GLY A 40 27.09 3.32 26.24
C GLY A 40 27.40 2.87 24.81
N ASP A 41 27.67 1.57 24.57
CA ASP A 41 27.80 1.06 23.21
C ASP A 41 26.50 1.32 22.44
N ILE A 42 26.62 1.94 21.27
CA ILE A 42 25.52 2.07 20.32
C ILE A 42 25.59 0.90 19.34
N LEU A 43 24.58 0.04 19.37
CA LEU A 43 24.54 -1.14 18.49
C LEU A 43 24.04 -0.79 17.09
N PHE A 44 23.15 0.20 17.00
CA PHE A 44 22.63 0.77 15.76
C PHE A 44 22.02 2.14 16.04
N ASN A 45 22.17 3.05 15.09
CA ASN A 45 21.64 4.42 15.11
C ASN A 45 20.37 4.53 14.26
N LEU A 46 19.61 5.61 14.48
CA LEU A 46 18.56 6.02 13.56
C LEU A 46 19.08 6.11 12.12
N GLY A 47 18.32 5.57 11.17
CA GLY A 47 18.66 5.65 9.75
C GLY A 47 19.60 4.56 9.25
N ASP A 48 20.20 3.77 10.13
CA ASP A 48 21.03 2.62 9.72
C ASP A 48 20.17 1.61 8.93
N THR A 49 20.73 1.06 7.86
CA THR A 49 20.12 0.00 7.03
C THR A 49 20.74 -1.35 7.35
N ASN A 50 20.00 -2.45 7.10
CA ASN A 50 20.50 -3.81 7.33
C ASN A 50 21.04 -4.04 8.75
N VAL A 51 20.38 -3.42 9.75
CA VAL A 51 20.75 -3.51 11.17
C VAL A 51 20.77 -4.98 11.63
N PRO A 52 21.81 -5.42 12.37
CA PRO A 52 21.85 -6.76 12.93
C PRO A 52 20.74 -6.99 13.96
N PHE A 53 20.31 -8.25 14.06
CA PHE A 53 19.40 -8.73 15.08
C PHE A 53 20.17 -9.13 16.33
N PHE A 54 19.73 -8.65 17.49
CA PHE A 54 20.36 -8.95 18.77
C PHE A 54 19.41 -9.71 19.70
N VAL A 55 19.92 -10.78 20.30
CA VAL A 55 19.29 -11.46 21.45
C VAL A 55 20.13 -11.20 22.70
N VAL A 56 19.49 -10.75 23.77
CA VAL A 56 20.13 -10.51 25.08
C VAL A 56 20.40 -11.86 25.76
N LEU A 57 21.66 -12.20 25.99
CA LEU A 57 22.05 -13.36 26.82
C LEU A 57 22.36 -12.91 28.26
N SER A 58 23.01 -11.76 28.41
CA SER A 58 23.19 -11.07 29.70
C SER A 58 23.36 -9.57 29.48
N GLY A 59 23.09 -8.76 30.51
CA GLY A 59 23.14 -7.29 30.41
C GLY A 59 21.79 -6.67 30.02
N SER A 60 21.80 -5.42 29.55
CA SER A 60 20.57 -4.76 29.11
C SER A 60 20.77 -3.74 28.00
N LEU A 61 19.75 -3.59 27.17
CA LEU A 61 19.70 -2.73 25.99
C LEU A 61 18.45 -1.84 26.05
N GLU A 62 18.63 -0.53 25.87
CA GLU A 62 17.51 0.40 25.68
C GLU A 62 17.27 0.62 24.20
N ILE A 63 16.01 0.56 23.80
CA ILE A 63 15.54 1.01 22.50
C ILE A 63 14.94 2.40 22.69
N VAL A 64 15.55 3.37 22.04
CA VAL A 64 15.21 4.79 22.21
C VAL A 64 14.89 5.43 20.87
N GLN A 65 14.07 6.46 20.91
CA GLN A 65 13.74 7.29 19.76
C GLN A 65 13.91 8.77 20.13
N PRO A 66 14.69 9.53 19.37
CA PRO A 66 14.72 10.99 19.45
C PRO A 66 13.33 11.62 19.24
N ASP A 67 13.02 12.60 20.08
CA ASP A 67 11.80 13.39 20.15
C ASP A 67 12.22 14.88 20.08
N LEU A 68 11.31 15.77 19.68
CA LEU A 68 11.45 17.22 19.86
C LEU A 68 11.84 17.62 21.30
N LYS A 69 11.47 16.82 22.31
CA LYS A 69 11.80 17.03 23.73
C LYS A 69 13.08 16.34 24.21
N GLY A 70 13.84 15.68 23.32
CA GLY A 70 15.07 14.97 23.66
C GLY A 70 15.04 13.52 23.19
N GLU A 71 15.07 12.56 24.12
CA GLU A 71 15.09 11.13 23.83
C GLU A 71 13.95 10.42 24.57
N ARG A 72 13.21 9.58 23.85
CA ARG A 72 12.09 8.79 24.35
C ARG A 72 12.49 7.32 24.46
N LEU A 73 12.32 6.73 25.64
CA LEU A 73 12.48 5.28 25.82
C LEU A 73 11.26 4.55 25.26
N ILE A 74 11.51 3.62 24.33
CA ILE A 74 10.46 2.75 23.76
C ILE A 74 10.33 1.47 24.59
N VAL A 75 11.46 0.80 24.85
CA VAL A 75 11.52 -0.42 25.66
C VAL A 75 12.92 -0.63 26.21
N THR A 76 13.03 -1.30 27.36
CA THR A 76 14.29 -1.86 27.86
C THR A 76 14.26 -3.37 27.71
N HIS A 77 15.26 -3.94 27.04
CA HIS A 77 15.50 -5.37 26.98
C HIS A 77 16.55 -5.74 28.04
N ASP A 78 16.13 -6.31 29.17
CA ASP A 78 16.98 -6.57 30.34
C ASP A 78 16.94 -8.03 30.85
N ALA A 79 16.18 -8.91 30.20
CA ALA A 79 16.12 -10.33 30.55
C ALA A 79 16.73 -11.20 29.44
N HIS A 80 17.26 -12.35 29.88
CA HIS A 80 17.75 -13.38 28.97
C HIS A 80 16.65 -13.83 27.99
N GLY A 81 16.96 -13.83 26.70
CA GLY A 81 16.02 -14.17 25.62
C GLY A 81 15.18 -13.01 25.10
N HIS A 82 15.30 -11.80 25.67
CA HIS A 82 14.79 -10.59 25.01
C HIS A 82 15.53 -10.35 23.70
N PHE A 83 14.86 -9.76 22.71
CA PHE A 83 15.45 -9.52 21.40
C PHE A 83 14.93 -8.26 20.69
N THR A 84 15.79 -7.68 19.86
CA THR A 84 15.53 -6.45 19.09
C THR A 84 14.76 -6.71 17.80
N GLY A 85 14.19 -5.65 17.21
CA GLY A 85 13.79 -5.66 15.80
C GLY A 85 12.32 -5.35 15.54
N GLU A 86 12.06 -4.88 14.32
CA GLU A 86 10.74 -4.68 13.74
C GLU A 86 10.80 -4.87 12.21
N LEU A 87 9.71 -4.57 11.48
CA LEU A 87 9.57 -4.92 10.07
C LEU A 87 10.65 -4.35 9.13
N THR A 88 11.36 -3.26 9.49
CA THR A 88 12.49 -2.79 8.67
C THR A 88 13.63 -3.80 8.60
N MET A 89 13.81 -4.68 9.59
CA MET A 89 14.85 -5.72 9.56
C MET A 89 14.59 -6.78 8.47
N ILE A 90 13.31 -7.00 8.11
CA ILE A 90 12.95 -7.92 7.02
C ILE A 90 13.14 -7.26 5.67
N SER A 91 12.70 -6.00 5.56
CA SER A 91 12.78 -5.23 4.32
C SER A 91 14.16 -4.64 4.03
N GLY A 92 15.10 -4.69 4.99
CA GLY A 92 16.42 -4.05 4.90
C GLY A 92 16.37 -2.52 4.98
N ARG A 93 15.21 -1.94 5.29
CA ARG A 93 14.98 -0.49 5.34
C ARG A 93 15.68 0.16 6.54
N ARG A 94 15.69 1.49 6.53
CA ARG A 94 16.26 2.32 7.60
C ARG A 94 15.53 2.12 8.92
N THR A 95 16.27 1.87 10.01
CA THR A 95 15.70 1.74 11.36
C THR A 95 15.15 3.08 11.87
N LEU A 96 14.04 3.01 12.61
CA LEU A 96 13.34 4.15 13.21
C LEU A 96 13.71 4.40 14.69
N VAL A 97 14.58 3.55 15.23
CA VAL A 97 15.00 3.59 16.64
C VAL A 97 16.50 3.37 16.75
N GLN A 98 17.07 3.81 17.86
CA GLN A 98 18.47 3.60 18.25
C GLN A 98 18.52 2.54 19.37
N GLY A 99 19.51 1.66 19.31
CA GLY A 99 19.79 0.66 20.35
C GLY A 99 21.04 1.04 21.13
N ARG A 100 20.89 1.35 22.43
CA ARG A 100 21.99 1.74 23.33
C ARG A 100 22.11 0.80 24.52
N VAL A 101 23.31 0.27 24.74
CA VAL A 101 23.57 -0.66 25.85
C VAL A 101 23.54 0.09 27.18
N LYS A 102 22.70 -0.40 28.10
CA LYS A 102 22.50 0.18 29.44
C LYS A 102 23.29 -0.54 30.52
N ALA A 103 23.41 -1.86 30.44
CA ALA A 103 24.25 -2.66 31.33
C ALA A 103 25.16 -3.59 30.50
N PRO A 104 26.43 -3.79 30.92
CA PRO A 104 27.36 -4.61 30.17
C PRO A 104 26.93 -6.09 30.18
N GLY A 105 27.34 -6.84 29.17
CA GLY A 105 26.97 -8.26 29.06
C GLY A 105 27.33 -8.86 27.71
N GLU A 106 26.58 -9.88 27.32
CA GLU A 106 26.79 -10.64 26.09
C GLU A 106 25.48 -10.75 25.31
N PHE A 107 25.53 -10.34 24.04
CA PHE A 107 24.40 -10.45 23.12
C PHE A 107 24.75 -11.37 21.95
N LEU A 108 23.80 -12.15 21.46
CA LEU A 108 23.92 -12.87 20.20
C LEU A 108 23.60 -11.92 19.05
N GLU A 109 24.59 -11.60 18.22
CA GLU A 109 24.46 -10.76 17.03
C GLU A 109 24.29 -11.63 15.78
N ILE A 110 23.18 -11.45 15.07
CA ILE A 110 22.83 -12.15 13.83
C ILE A 110 22.70 -11.12 12.71
N SER A 111 23.35 -11.35 11.57
CA SER A 111 23.28 -10.43 10.44
C SER A 111 21.86 -10.40 9.83
N ALA A 112 21.50 -9.31 9.15
CA ALA A 112 20.20 -9.22 8.46
C ALA A 112 19.99 -10.30 7.38
N GLY A 113 21.07 -10.81 6.77
CA GLY A 113 21.01 -11.95 5.85
C GLY A 113 20.68 -13.26 6.55
N GLU A 114 21.39 -13.56 7.65
CA GLU A 114 21.16 -14.77 8.44
C GLU A 114 19.79 -14.78 9.11
N LEU A 115 19.32 -13.64 9.62
CA LEU A 115 17.97 -13.52 10.18
C LEU A 115 16.90 -13.90 9.16
N ARG A 116 17.02 -13.40 7.91
CA ARG A 116 16.08 -13.74 6.83
C ARG A 116 16.12 -15.24 6.51
N SER A 117 17.31 -15.86 6.51
CA SER A 117 17.47 -17.31 6.36
C SER A 117 16.78 -18.08 7.50
N VAL A 118 16.92 -17.65 8.75
CA VAL A 118 16.22 -18.26 9.90
C VAL A 118 14.71 -18.16 9.74
N ILE A 119 14.19 -16.97 9.41
CA ILE A 119 12.75 -16.73 9.23
C ILE A 119 12.16 -17.54 8.07
N ALA A 120 12.97 -17.83 7.04
CA ALA A 120 12.54 -18.68 5.93
C ALA A 120 12.51 -20.17 6.30
N LYS A 121 13.41 -20.65 7.17
CA LYS A 121 13.64 -22.09 7.43
C LYS A 121 13.02 -22.61 8.71
N ASP A 122 12.91 -21.79 9.75
CA ASP A 122 12.37 -22.18 11.06
C ASP A 122 10.96 -21.58 11.25
N ALA A 123 9.94 -22.44 11.14
CA ALA A 123 8.55 -22.01 11.20
C ALA A 123 8.15 -21.39 12.55
N GLU A 124 8.64 -21.96 13.66
CA GLU A 124 8.29 -21.50 15.02
C GLU A 124 8.97 -20.16 15.31
N LEU A 125 10.27 -20.05 15.05
CA LEU A 125 10.99 -18.78 15.20
C LEU A 125 10.44 -17.73 14.26
N SER A 126 10.10 -18.10 13.01
CA SER A 126 9.45 -17.19 12.08
C SER A 126 8.15 -16.63 12.64
N GLU A 127 7.29 -17.46 13.24
CA GLU A 127 6.02 -17.01 13.80
C GLU A 127 6.25 -16.00 14.94
N ILE A 128 7.13 -16.34 15.89
CA ILE A 128 7.44 -15.49 17.05
C ILE A 128 8.02 -14.15 16.60
N LEU A 129 9.04 -14.17 15.74
CA LEU A 129 9.75 -12.97 15.30
C LEU A 129 8.87 -12.09 14.43
N MET A 130 8.16 -12.66 13.44
CA MET A 130 7.29 -11.88 12.56
C MET A 130 6.13 -11.26 13.33
N ARG A 131 5.52 -12.00 14.27
CA ARG A 131 4.45 -11.46 15.11
C ARG A 131 4.93 -10.28 15.95
N ALA A 132 6.07 -10.42 16.62
CA ALA A 132 6.68 -9.33 17.39
C ALA A 132 7.00 -8.12 16.49
N PHE A 133 7.58 -8.35 15.31
CA PHE A 133 7.96 -7.26 14.39
C PHE A 133 6.75 -6.49 13.85
N ILE A 134 5.68 -7.20 13.48
CA ILE A 134 4.43 -6.58 13.03
C ILE A 134 3.81 -5.73 14.15
N LEU A 135 3.70 -6.29 15.37
CA LEU A 135 3.11 -5.58 16.51
C LEU A 135 3.93 -4.35 16.91
N ARG A 136 5.27 -4.46 16.95
CA ARG A 136 6.16 -3.33 17.22
C ARG A 136 6.01 -2.23 16.17
N ARG A 137 5.89 -2.60 14.89
CA ARG A 137 5.63 -1.63 13.81
C ARG A 137 4.30 -0.91 14.00
N LEU A 138 3.23 -1.64 14.30
CA LEU A 138 1.91 -1.06 14.58
C LEU A 138 1.95 -0.12 15.79
N ALA A 139 2.67 -0.48 16.85
CA ALA A 139 2.85 0.37 18.02
C ALA A 139 3.55 1.70 17.66
N LEU A 140 4.61 1.66 16.84
CA LEU A 140 5.29 2.86 16.36
C LEU A 140 4.37 3.75 15.50
N ILE A 141 3.58 3.15 14.59
CA ILE A 141 2.62 3.89 13.76
C ILE A 141 1.56 4.57 14.63
N ASN A 142 0.92 3.84 15.54
CA ASN A 142 -0.16 4.35 16.38
C ASN A 142 0.30 5.49 17.29
N ALA A 143 1.56 5.43 17.73
CA ALA A 143 2.13 6.45 18.58
C ALA A 143 2.68 7.66 17.79
N GLY A 144 2.73 7.59 16.45
CA GLY A 144 3.33 8.62 15.58
C GLY A 144 4.86 8.67 15.69
N TYR A 145 5.46 7.57 16.17
CA TYR A 145 6.86 7.45 16.53
C TYR A 145 7.71 7.18 15.28
N GLY A 146 7.99 8.24 14.52
CA GLY A 146 8.80 8.19 13.30
C GLY A 146 9.89 9.26 13.27
N ASN A 147 10.71 9.19 12.23
CA ASN A 147 11.78 10.16 11.94
C ASN A 147 11.33 11.25 10.95
N LEU A 148 10.02 11.46 10.83
CA LEU A 148 9.41 12.35 9.85
C LEU A 148 8.34 13.22 10.48
N ILE A 149 8.42 14.53 10.22
CA ILE A 149 7.39 15.51 10.56
C ILE A 149 6.84 16.07 9.26
N LEU A 150 5.51 16.02 9.10
CA LEU A 150 4.77 16.61 7.99
C LEU A 150 3.97 17.79 8.53
N MET A 151 4.30 18.99 8.08
CA MET A 151 3.56 20.23 8.38
C MET A 151 2.76 20.63 7.16
N GLY A 152 1.44 20.71 7.28
CA GLY A 152 0.58 21.08 6.16
C GLY A 152 -0.83 21.48 6.61
N SER A 153 -1.58 22.08 5.69
CA SER A 153 -2.99 22.40 5.89
C SER A 153 -3.86 21.19 5.56
N ARG A 154 -4.95 21.00 6.30
CA ARG A 154 -5.96 19.96 5.98
C ARG A 154 -6.73 20.24 4.69
N HIS A 155 -6.66 21.47 4.18
CA HIS A 155 -7.30 21.93 2.95
C HIS A 155 -6.37 21.88 1.73
N SER A 156 -5.20 21.25 1.86
CA SER A 156 -4.22 21.08 0.79
C SER A 156 -4.26 19.65 0.23
N ALA A 157 -4.63 19.52 -1.05
CA ALA A 157 -4.60 18.25 -1.78
C ALA A 157 -3.22 17.58 -1.74
N GLN A 158 -2.14 18.36 -1.79
CA GLN A 158 -0.80 17.82 -1.67
C GLN A 158 -0.51 17.28 -0.26
N THR A 159 -0.98 17.98 0.78
CA THR A 159 -0.87 17.49 2.16
C THR A 159 -1.61 16.15 2.31
N LEU A 160 -2.83 16.05 1.78
CA LEU A 160 -3.58 14.80 1.76
C LEU A 160 -2.80 13.69 1.04
N LYS A 161 -2.28 13.97 -0.16
CA LYS A 161 -1.51 13.01 -0.97
C LYS A 161 -0.28 12.46 -0.23
N LEU A 162 0.50 13.31 0.44
CA LEU A 162 1.65 12.85 1.22
C LEU A 162 1.23 12.06 2.47
N ARG A 163 0.15 12.47 3.15
CA ARG A 163 -0.41 11.71 4.28
C ARG A 163 -0.88 10.32 3.85
N GLU A 164 -1.61 10.23 2.75
CA GLU A 164 -2.04 8.94 2.18
C GLU A 164 -0.82 8.07 1.85
N PHE A 165 0.20 8.62 1.19
CA PHE A 165 1.42 7.88 0.86
C PHE A 165 2.11 7.31 2.10
N LEU A 166 2.29 8.11 3.15
CA LEU A 166 2.94 7.69 4.40
C LEU A 166 2.11 6.62 5.13
N THR A 167 0.80 6.87 5.30
CA THR A 167 -0.11 5.97 5.99
C THR A 167 -0.21 4.62 5.26
N ARG A 168 -0.36 4.63 3.94
CA ARG A 168 -0.52 3.40 3.14
C ARG A 168 0.77 2.59 2.99
N ASN A 169 1.93 3.21 3.14
CA ASN A 169 3.22 2.52 3.23
C ASN A 169 3.58 2.11 4.68
N GLY A 170 2.67 2.33 5.63
CA GLY A 170 2.87 2.02 7.05
C GLY A 170 4.05 2.76 7.66
N GLN A 171 4.36 3.96 7.19
CA GLN A 171 5.45 4.79 7.70
C GLN A 171 4.97 5.63 8.87
N PRO A 172 5.53 5.49 10.09
CA PRO A 172 5.23 6.38 11.20
C PRO A 172 5.69 7.81 10.88
N TYR A 173 4.84 8.79 11.19
CA TYR A 173 5.14 10.20 11.05
C TYR A 173 4.35 11.03 12.07
N THR A 174 4.86 12.21 12.38
CA THR A 174 4.12 13.25 13.10
C THR A 174 3.47 14.18 12.10
N TYR A 175 2.16 14.43 12.24
CA TYR A 175 1.44 15.43 11.44
C TYR A 175 1.18 16.67 12.29
N VAL A 176 1.56 17.82 11.76
CA VAL A 176 1.29 19.13 12.34
C VAL A 176 0.33 19.86 11.41
N ASP A 177 -0.87 20.11 11.90
CA ASP A 177 -1.91 20.80 11.15
C ASP A 177 -1.80 22.31 11.33
N LEU A 178 -1.38 22.98 10.26
CA LEU A 178 -1.14 24.42 10.26
C LEU A 178 -2.42 25.25 10.46
N ASP A 179 -3.59 24.67 10.23
CA ASP A 179 -4.87 25.36 10.44
C ASP A 179 -5.27 25.42 11.92
N THR A 180 -4.65 24.59 12.76
CA THR A 180 -4.96 24.49 14.21
C THR A 180 -3.78 24.78 15.13
N ASP A 181 -2.55 24.61 14.65
CA ASP A 181 -1.33 24.88 15.40
C ASP A 181 -0.76 26.26 15.03
N ARG A 182 -1.19 27.27 15.79
CA ARG A 182 -0.75 28.67 15.63
C ARG A 182 0.75 28.87 15.81
N MET A 183 1.39 28.12 16.71
CA MET A 183 2.82 28.27 16.97
C MET A 183 3.65 27.81 15.77
N SER A 184 3.25 26.69 15.16
CA SER A 184 3.89 26.18 13.96
C SER A 184 3.64 27.09 12.76
N GLN A 185 2.45 27.69 12.64
CA GLN A 185 2.15 28.69 11.62
C GLN A 185 3.03 29.95 11.76
N GLU A 186 3.14 30.52 12.96
CA GLU A 186 3.99 31.70 13.24
C GLU A 186 5.48 31.44 12.93
N LEU A 187 5.95 30.20 13.17
CA LEU A 187 7.30 29.80 12.80
C LEU A 187 7.49 29.79 11.28
N LEU A 188 6.54 29.24 10.52
CA LEU A 188 6.60 29.23 9.06
C LEU A 188 6.57 30.66 8.49
N ASP A 189 5.71 31.53 9.03
CA ASP A 189 5.62 32.94 8.64
C ASP A 189 6.95 33.67 8.87
N ARG A 190 7.61 33.38 10.01
CA ARG A 190 8.94 33.92 10.34
C ARG A 190 10.04 33.45 9.38
N PHE A 191 9.92 32.25 8.83
CA PHE A 191 10.82 31.72 7.79
C PHE A 191 10.38 32.09 6.37
N HIS A 192 9.34 32.92 6.22
CA HIS A 192 8.77 33.36 4.95
C HIS A 192 8.37 32.19 4.03
N ILE A 193 7.84 31.11 4.60
CA ILE A 193 7.34 29.97 3.84
C ILE A 193 5.95 30.31 3.30
N THR A 194 5.77 30.20 1.98
CA THR A 194 4.52 30.56 1.31
C THR A 194 3.53 29.38 1.22
N VAL A 195 2.28 29.66 0.84
CA VAL A 195 1.21 28.63 0.71
C VAL A 195 1.51 27.59 -0.38
N ASP A 196 2.26 27.98 -1.42
CA ASP A 196 2.74 27.08 -2.48
C ASP A 196 3.94 26.21 -2.05
N GLU A 197 4.56 26.52 -0.91
CA GLU A 197 5.67 25.76 -0.32
C GLU A 197 5.21 24.74 0.73
N ILE A 198 3.91 24.69 1.06
CA ILE A 198 3.33 23.67 1.95
C ILE A 198 2.71 22.50 1.13
N PRO A 199 2.82 21.25 1.61
CA PRO A 199 3.34 20.84 2.91
C PRO A 199 4.87 20.88 3.01
N VAL A 200 5.38 21.21 4.19
CA VAL A 200 6.80 21.11 4.54
C VAL A 200 7.06 19.78 5.23
N VAL A 201 8.08 19.06 4.79
CA VAL A 201 8.49 17.78 5.38
C VAL A 201 9.88 17.92 5.99
N ILE A 202 10.01 17.56 7.27
CA ILE A 202 11.30 17.39 7.94
C ILE A 202 11.59 15.90 8.00
N CYS A 203 12.64 15.48 7.32
CA CYS A 203 13.02 14.08 7.22
C CYS A 203 14.38 13.85 7.91
N ALA A 204 14.44 12.84 8.77
CA ALA A 204 15.62 12.44 9.55
C ALA A 204 16.32 13.59 10.31
N SER A 205 15.55 14.61 10.72
CA SER A 205 16.01 15.81 11.43
C SER A 205 17.14 16.60 10.75
N ARG A 206 17.35 16.42 9.43
CA ARG A 206 18.46 17.06 8.69
C ARG A 206 18.08 17.67 7.35
N SER A 207 17.04 17.17 6.70
CA SER A 207 16.56 17.71 5.42
C SER A 207 15.15 18.29 5.56
N VAL A 208 15.00 19.56 5.22
CA VAL A 208 13.71 20.25 5.11
C VAL A 208 13.34 20.30 3.64
N MET A 209 12.21 19.70 3.28
CA MET A 209 11.67 19.69 1.93
C MET A 209 10.40 20.53 1.89
N ARG A 210 10.32 21.46 0.93
CA ARG A 210 9.16 22.34 0.73
C ARG A 210 8.34 21.78 -0.44
N ASN A 211 7.08 21.47 -0.19
CA ASN A 211 6.16 20.88 -1.15
C ASN A 211 6.75 19.69 -1.96
N PRO A 212 7.33 18.66 -1.31
CA PRO A 212 7.97 17.58 -2.03
C PRO A 212 6.97 16.71 -2.78
N SER A 213 7.43 16.14 -3.88
CA SER A 213 6.80 15.01 -4.56
C SER A 213 6.85 13.73 -3.73
N VAL A 214 6.02 12.75 -4.11
CA VAL A 214 6.02 11.42 -3.49
C VAL A 214 7.35 10.70 -3.75
N GLN A 215 7.96 10.93 -4.91
CA GLN A 215 9.28 10.41 -5.29
C GLN A 215 10.38 10.94 -4.36
N GLU A 216 10.46 12.25 -4.18
CA GLU A 216 11.46 12.87 -3.29
C GLU A 216 11.28 12.37 -1.85
N LEU A 217 10.03 12.22 -1.40
CA LEU A 217 9.72 11.66 -0.10
C LEU A 217 10.17 10.19 0.02
N ALA A 218 9.93 9.35 -1.00
CA ALA A 218 10.36 7.96 -1.01
C ALA A 218 11.89 7.80 -0.97
N VAL A 219 12.62 8.67 -1.69
CA VAL A 219 14.08 8.76 -1.64
C VAL A 219 14.54 9.13 -0.23
N CYS A 220 13.90 10.13 0.39
CA CYS A 220 14.25 10.53 1.75
C CYS A 220 14.06 9.41 2.78
N LEU A 221 12.99 8.62 2.62
CA LEU A 221 12.69 7.48 3.48
C LEU A 221 13.57 6.25 3.19
N GLY A 222 14.29 6.23 2.06
CA GLY A 222 15.08 5.09 1.62
C GLY A 222 14.20 3.88 1.28
N PHE A 223 13.06 4.09 0.65
CA PHE A 223 12.13 3.01 0.27
C PHE A 223 12.67 2.13 -0.86
N ASN A 224 13.50 2.69 -1.72
CA ASN A 224 14.03 2.03 -2.90
C ASN A 224 15.52 1.74 -2.69
N ALA A 225 15.89 0.47 -2.75
CA ALA A 225 17.29 0.08 -2.80
C ALA A 225 17.87 0.46 -4.18
N THR A 226 19.18 0.65 -4.25
CA THR A 226 19.87 0.82 -5.54
C THR A 226 19.69 -0.44 -6.40
N VAL A 227 19.16 -0.25 -7.60
CA VAL A 227 19.00 -1.32 -8.59
C VAL A 227 20.37 -1.61 -9.21
N ASP A 228 20.74 -2.89 -9.27
CA ASP A 228 21.87 -3.33 -10.07
C ASP A 228 21.41 -3.51 -11.53
N ALA A 229 21.84 -2.62 -12.42
CA ALA A 229 21.48 -2.65 -13.83
C ALA A 229 21.99 -3.90 -14.56
N ALA A 230 22.94 -4.65 -14.00
CA ALA A 230 23.43 -5.90 -14.56
C ALA A 230 22.56 -7.13 -14.17
N LEU A 231 21.68 -6.99 -13.19
CA LEU A 231 20.84 -8.08 -12.71
C LEU A 231 19.66 -8.31 -13.67
N VAL A 232 19.51 -9.55 -14.13
CA VAL A 232 18.31 -9.98 -14.86
C VAL A 232 17.39 -10.70 -13.88
N HIS A 233 16.25 -10.09 -13.58
CA HIS A 233 15.24 -10.67 -12.71
C HIS A 233 14.58 -11.89 -13.36
N ASP A 234 14.16 -12.87 -12.56
CA ASP A 234 13.34 -13.97 -13.07
C ASP A 234 11.94 -13.46 -13.45
N VAL A 235 11.38 -12.60 -12.60
CA VAL A 235 10.08 -11.97 -12.85
C VAL A 235 10.02 -10.53 -12.32
N VAL A 236 9.57 -9.62 -13.17
CA VAL A 236 9.16 -8.26 -12.79
C VAL A 236 7.64 -8.20 -12.74
N ILE A 237 7.10 -7.70 -11.64
CA ILE A 237 5.66 -7.54 -11.43
C ILE A 237 5.35 -6.05 -11.42
N VAL A 238 4.43 -5.62 -12.27
CA VAL A 238 4.09 -4.20 -12.45
C VAL A 238 2.73 -3.91 -11.81
N GLY A 239 2.75 -3.26 -10.64
CA GLY A 239 1.59 -2.86 -9.86
C GLY A 239 1.37 -3.75 -8.65
N ALA A 240 1.31 -3.17 -7.45
CA ALA A 240 1.15 -3.87 -6.17
C ALA A 240 -0.30 -3.89 -5.67
N GLY A 241 -1.26 -4.07 -6.59
CA GLY A 241 -2.64 -4.42 -6.22
C GLY A 241 -2.75 -5.86 -5.66
N PRO A 242 -3.96 -6.34 -5.29
CA PRO A 242 -4.13 -7.70 -4.78
C PRO A 242 -3.56 -8.80 -5.68
N SER A 243 -3.69 -8.66 -7.01
CA SER A 243 -3.12 -9.62 -7.96
C SER A 243 -1.59 -9.60 -7.98
N GLY A 244 -0.98 -8.41 -8.04
CA GLY A 244 0.48 -8.27 -8.03
C GLY A 244 1.12 -8.69 -6.72
N LEU A 245 0.48 -8.37 -5.59
CA LEU A 245 0.94 -8.84 -4.27
C LEU A 245 0.85 -10.36 -4.13
N ALA A 246 -0.23 -10.97 -4.64
CA ALA A 246 -0.34 -12.43 -4.67
C ALA A 246 0.75 -13.05 -5.56
N ALA A 247 0.96 -12.52 -6.76
CA ALA A 247 2.04 -12.96 -7.64
C ALA A 247 3.42 -12.84 -6.96
N ALA A 248 3.69 -11.74 -6.26
CA ALA A 248 4.94 -11.54 -5.55
C ALA A 248 5.16 -12.54 -4.41
N VAL A 249 4.12 -12.84 -3.64
CA VAL A 249 4.17 -13.86 -2.58
C VAL A 249 4.51 -15.23 -3.17
N TYR A 250 3.77 -15.68 -4.18
CA TYR A 250 3.96 -17.00 -4.78
C TYR A 250 5.33 -17.13 -5.43
N ALA A 251 5.71 -16.16 -6.28
CA ALA A 251 7.00 -16.17 -6.97
C ALA A 251 8.18 -16.21 -6.00
N ALA A 252 8.17 -15.36 -4.96
CA ALA A 252 9.25 -15.33 -3.99
C ALA A 252 9.28 -16.60 -3.13
N SER A 253 8.11 -17.14 -2.75
CA SER A 253 8.05 -18.38 -1.97
C SER A 253 8.53 -19.62 -2.75
N GLU A 254 8.43 -19.58 -4.08
CA GLU A 254 8.91 -20.62 -5.00
C GLU A 254 10.38 -20.38 -5.43
N GLY A 255 11.04 -19.36 -4.88
CA GLY A 255 12.48 -19.12 -5.02
C GLY A 255 12.90 -18.28 -6.23
N LEU A 256 11.96 -17.61 -6.91
CA LEU A 256 12.28 -16.69 -8.00
C LEU A 256 12.88 -15.39 -7.47
N ASP A 257 13.80 -14.77 -8.23
CA ASP A 257 14.22 -13.38 -7.97
C ASP A 257 13.13 -12.42 -8.49
N VAL A 258 12.40 -11.82 -7.55
CA VAL A 258 11.20 -11.00 -7.80
C VAL A 258 11.49 -9.52 -7.58
N MET A 259 11.11 -8.70 -8.56
CA MET A 259 11.00 -7.24 -8.41
C MET A 259 9.55 -6.78 -8.59
N LEU A 260 8.93 -6.23 -7.55
CA LEU A 260 7.60 -5.63 -7.60
C LEU A 260 7.70 -4.10 -7.69
N ILE A 261 7.05 -3.50 -8.69
CA ILE A 261 7.07 -2.05 -8.91
C ILE A 261 5.71 -1.46 -8.58
N GLU A 262 5.68 -0.37 -7.81
CA GLU A 262 4.45 0.30 -7.38
C GLU A 262 4.58 1.83 -7.43
N THR A 263 3.57 2.47 -8.02
CA THR A 263 3.50 3.93 -8.23
C THR A 263 3.31 4.76 -6.97
N ALA A 264 2.67 4.21 -5.93
CA ALA A 264 2.38 4.97 -4.71
C ALA A 264 2.48 4.12 -3.45
N ALA A 265 1.62 3.11 -3.29
CA ALA A 265 1.62 2.26 -2.11
C ALA A 265 0.96 0.91 -2.43
N PRO A 266 1.43 -0.19 -1.81
CA PRO A 266 0.78 -1.48 -1.93
C PRO A 266 -0.72 -1.44 -1.60
N GLY A 267 -1.49 -2.24 -2.34
CA GLY A 267 -2.93 -2.41 -2.21
C GLY A 267 -3.74 -1.97 -3.43
N GLY A 268 -3.15 -1.18 -4.33
CA GLY A 268 -3.85 -0.66 -5.51
C GLY A 268 -5.17 0.03 -5.15
N GLN A 269 -6.21 -0.13 -5.98
CA GLN A 269 -7.55 0.36 -5.66
C GLN A 269 -8.16 -0.31 -4.43
N ALA A 270 -7.92 -1.61 -4.23
CA ALA A 270 -8.48 -2.33 -3.09
C ALA A 270 -8.01 -1.73 -1.76
N GLY A 271 -6.79 -1.18 -1.73
CA GLY A 271 -6.22 -0.50 -0.56
C GLY A 271 -7.05 0.68 -0.05
N SER A 272 -7.83 1.35 -0.89
CA SER A 272 -8.74 2.43 -0.47
C SER A 272 -10.11 1.96 0.02
N SER A 273 -10.35 0.64 0.03
CA SER A 273 -11.58 0.06 0.56
C SER A 273 -11.54 0.02 2.08
N SER A 274 -12.50 0.71 2.72
CA SER A 274 -12.67 0.71 4.19
C SER A 274 -12.85 -0.69 4.76
N LYS A 275 -13.64 -1.53 4.07
CA LYS A 275 -13.93 -2.90 4.50
C LYS A 275 -14.23 -3.82 3.32
N ILE A 276 -13.69 -5.04 3.37
CA ILE A 276 -13.93 -6.13 2.42
C ILE A 276 -14.52 -7.30 3.23
N GLU A 277 -15.83 -7.54 3.08
CA GLU A 277 -16.55 -8.58 3.83
C GLU A 277 -16.75 -9.88 3.05
N ASN A 278 -16.55 -9.85 1.73
CA ASN A 278 -16.72 -11.00 0.84
C ASN A 278 -15.38 -11.69 0.50
N TYR A 279 -14.34 -11.50 1.33
CA TYR A 279 -13.07 -12.20 1.20
C TYR A 279 -13.00 -13.34 2.21
N LEU A 280 -12.90 -14.57 1.70
CA LEU A 280 -12.92 -15.78 2.51
C LEU A 280 -11.78 -15.79 3.54
N GLY A 281 -12.09 -16.24 4.75
CA GLY A 281 -11.13 -16.30 5.87
C GLY A 281 -11.19 -15.12 6.84
N PHE A 282 -11.93 -14.05 6.51
CA PHE A 282 -12.14 -12.89 7.37
C PHE A 282 -13.63 -12.72 7.73
N PRO A 283 -14.15 -13.46 8.73
CA PRO A 283 -15.58 -13.47 9.05
C PRO A 283 -16.11 -12.10 9.50
N THR A 284 -15.25 -11.25 10.07
CA THR A 284 -15.58 -9.86 10.45
C THR A 284 -15.29 -8.85 9.34
N GLY A 285 -14.83 -9.32 8.17
CA GLY A 285 -14.20 -8.51 7.13
C GLY A 285 -12.78 -8.06 7.49
N ILE A 286 -12.09 -7.51 6.49
CA ILE A 286 -10.75 -6.93 6.61
C ILE A 286 -10.71 -5.61 5.81
N SER A 287 -9.95 -4.61 6.27
CA SER A 287 -9.74 -3.40 5.44
C SER A 287 -8.84 -3.71 4.25
N GLY A 288 -9.00 -2.98 3.16
CA GLY A 288 -8.16 -3.14 1.98
C GLY A 288 -6.68 -2.92 2.25
N GLN A 289 -6.37 -1.89 3.04
CA GLN A 289 -5.00 -1.56 3.43
C GLN A 289 -4.40 -2.65 4.33
N GLU A 290 -5.16 -3.22 5.26
CA GLU A 290 -4.67 -4.30 6.11
C GLU A 290 -4.37 -5.57 5.30
N LEU A 291 -5.25 -5.92 4.34
CA LEU A 291 -5.00 -7.03 3.43
C LEU A 291 -3.71 -6.81 2.63
N ALA A 292 -3.50 -5.62 2.10
CA ALA A 292 -2.30 -5.24 1.34
C ALA A 292 -1.02 -5.30 2.20
N ASN A 293 -1.08 -4.78 3.44
CA ASN A 293 0.06 -4.80 4.37
C ASN A 293 0.46 -6.22 4.75
N ARG A 294 -0.52 -7.10 4.99
CA ARG A 294 -0.29 -8.53 5.28
C ARG A 294 0.40 -9.21 4.09
N ALA A 295 -0.10 -9.02 2.87
CA ALA A 295 0.49 -9.60 1.67
C ALA A 295 1.89 -9.05 1.37
N THR A 296 2.09 -7.74 1.56
CA THR A 296 3.42 -7.09 1.43
C THR A 296 4.42 -7.70 2.40
N THR A 297 4.03 -7.87 3.67
CA THR A 297 4.88 -8.49 4.69
C THR A 297 5.25 -9.93 4.33
N GLN A 298 4.32 -10.68 3.75
CA GLN A 298 4.59 -12.04 3.26
C GLN A 298 5.57 -12.05 2.08
N ALA A 299 5.37 -11.19 1.07
CA ALA A 299 6.26 -11.12 -0.08
C ALA A 299 7.70 -10.76 0.34
N LEU A 300 7.85 -9.76 1.21
CA LEU A 300 9.15 -9.35 1.76
C LEU A 300 9.79 -10.46 2.59
N LYS A 301 9.00 -11.19 3.40
CA LYS A 301 9.47 -12.35 4.15
C LYS A 301 10.11 -13.40 3.24
N PHE A 302 9.50 -13.66 2.08
CA PHE A 302 10.03 -14.61 1.09
C PHE A 302 11.16 -14.06 0.22
N GLY A 303 11.52 -12.78 0.38
CA GLY A 303 12.67 -12.18 -0.31
C GLY A 303 12.31 -11.38 -1.56
N ALA A 304 11.03 -11.14 -1.84
CA ALA A 304 10.64 -10.22 -2.90
C ALA A 304 11.24 -8.82 -2.65
N LYS A 305 11.75 -8.19 -3.69
CA LYS A 305 12.18 -6.79 -3.67
C LYS A 305 11.03 -5.91 -4.16
N MET A 306 10.96 -4.69 -3.65
CA MET A 306 9.91 -3.75 -4.02
C MET A 306 10.47 -2.36 -4.27
N MET A 307 10.07 -1.76 -5.39
CA MET A 307 10.25 -0.34 -5.69
C MET A 307 8.91 0.37 -5.54
N ILE A 308 8.89 1.44 -4.75
CA ILE A 308 7.71 2.24 -4.44
C ILE A 308 7.94 3.67 -4.92
N ALA A 309 6.87 4.36 -5.29
CA ALA A 309 6.93 5.69 -5.88
C ALA A 309 7.57 5.72 -7.27
N HIS A 310 7.53 4.61 -8.01
CA HIS A 310 7.99 4.52 -9.38
C HIS A 310 6.87 4.01 -10.28
N SER A 311 6.69 4.67 -11.41
CA SER A 311 5.83 4.21 -12.49
C SER A 311 6.65 3.60 -13.62
N VAL A 312 6.02 2.66 -14.34
CA VAL A 312 6.58 2.11 -15.57
C VAL A 312 6.13 3.01 -16.71
N SER A 313 7.07 3.55 -17.46
CA SER A 313 6.82 4.45 -18.58
C SER A 313 6.71 3.73 -19.91
N SER A 314 7.45 2.63 -20.09
CA SER A 314 7.40 1.83 -21.32
C SER A 314 7.90 0.40 -21.14
N LEU A 315 7.54 -0.46 -22.10
CA LEU A 315 8.08 -1.81 -22.26
C LEU A 315 8.92 -1.88 -23.54
N ASN A 316 10.21 -2.20 -23.43
CA ASN A 316 11.02 -2.50 -24.62
C ASN A 316 10.86 -3.98 -24.98
N CYS A 317 10.04 -4.26 -25.98
CA CYS A 317 9.60 -5.62 -26.34
C CYS A 317 10.31 -6.24 -27.56
N ASP A 318 11.22 -5.51 -28.22
CA ASP A 318 11.86 -5.96 -29.47
C ASP A 318 12.84 -7.12 -29.31
N ARG A 319 13.38 -7.32 -28.10
CA ARG A 319 14.41 -8.32 -27.82
C ARG A 319 14.31 -8.84 -26.40
N ARG A 320 14.75 -10.09 -26.21
CA ARG A 320 14.90 -10.72 -24.89
C ARG A 320 16.33 -10.57 -24.35
N PRO A 321 16.53 -10.47 -23.02
CA PRO A 321 15.49 -10.32 -21.99
C PRO A 321 14.72 -8.99 -22.17
N TYR A 322 13.43 -9.00 -21.83
CA TYR A 322 12.61 -7.80 -21.94
C TYR A 322 13.10 -6.73 -20.95
N HIS A 323 12.88 -5.46 -21.27
CA HIS A 323 13.22 -4.37 -20.35
C HIS A 323 11.97 -3.57 -19.98
N VAL A 324 11.72 -3.46 -18.69
CA VAL A 324 10.70 -2.57 -18.12
C VAL A 324 11.37 -1.25 -17.78
N VAL A 325 10.93 -0.16 -18.40
CA VAL A 325 11.53 1.18 -18.23
C VAL A 325 10.71 1.98 -17.23
N LEU A 326 11.38 2.54 -16.23
CA LEU A 326 10.78 3.37 -15.18
C LEU A 326 10.72 4.84 -15.59
N ASP A 327 9.93 5.62 -14.85
CA ASP A 327 9.77 7.07 -15.02
C ASP A 327 11.05 7.90 -14.88
N ASP A 328 12.07 7.38 -14.19
CA ASP A 328 13.40 8.00 -14.10
C ASP A 328 14.37 7.55 -15.20
N GLY A 329 13.91 6.73 -16.14
CA GLY A 329 14.70 6.16 -17.24
C GLY A 329 15.46 4.89 -16.89
N THR A 330 15.41 4.42 -15.63
CA THR A 330 16.00 3.13 -15.24
C THR A 330 15.34 1.99 -16.00
N ALA A 331 16.14 1.10 -16.59
CA ALA A 331 15.65 -0.06 -17.31
C ALA A 331 15.95 -1.35 -16.53
N LEU A 332 14.91 -2.14 -16.26
CA LEU A 332 15.00 -3.40 -15.53
C LEU A 332 14.91 -4.58 -16.50
N ALA A 333 15.98 -5.36 -16.63
CA ALA A 333 16.00 -6.56 -17.45
C ALA A 333 15.29 -7.72 -16.73
N THR A 334 14.48 -8.48 -17.47
CA THR A 334 13.74 -9.61 -16.89
C THR A 334 13.47 -10.73 -17.88
N LYS A 335 13.39 -11.97 -17.39
CA LYS A 335 13.01 -13.16 -18.16
C LYS A 335 11.50 -13.24 -18.39
N SER A 336 10.71 -12.77 -17.42
CA SER A 336 9.24 -12.81 -17.42
C SER A 336 8.64 -11.53 -16.81
N ILE A 337 7.42 -11.18 -17.20
CA ILE A 337 6.69 -10.01 -16.68
C ILE A 337 5.28 -10.41 -16.27
N VAL A 338 4.82 -9.94 -15.10
CA VAL A 338 3.41 -10.00 -14.70
C VAL A 338 2.85 -8.58 -14.59
N ILE A 339 1.92 -8.24 -15.48
CA ILE A 339 1.24 -6.94 -15.51
C ILE A 339 0.01 -7.01 -14.61
N SER A 340 0.05 -6.24 -13.52
CA SER A 340 -0.98 -6.14 -12.50
C SER A 340 -1.33 -4.69 -12.18
N SER A 341 -1.24 -3.80 -13.19
CA SER A 341 -1.45 -2.34 -13.05
C SER A 341 -2.91 -1.95 -12.77
N GLY A 342 -3.83 -2.92 -12.85
CA GLY A 342 -5.24 -2.75 -12.52
C GLY A 342 -5.96 -1.75 -13.42
N ALA A 343 -6.88 -1.01 -12.82
CA ALA A 343 -7.69 0.01 -13.49
C ALA A 343 -7.72 1.30 -12.67
N GLN A 344 -8.29 2.36 -13.22
CA GLN A 344 -8.56 3.64 -12.56
C GLN A 344 -10.02 4.04 -12.76
N TYR A 345 -10.65 4.61 -11.74
CA TYR A 345 -12.00 5.15 -11.86
C TYR A 345 -12.07 6.23 -12.96
N ASN A 346 -13.12 6.14 -13.76
CA ASN A 346 -13.42 7.10 -14.81
C ASN A 346 -13.79 8.42 -14.17
N LYS A 347 -13.14 9.49 -14.62
CA LYS A 347 -13.48 10.85 -14.20
C LYS A 347 -14.73 11.30 -14.95
N PRO A 348 -15.81 11.69 -14.25
CA PRO A 348 -16.96 12.32 -14.89
C PRO A 348 -16.51 13.58 -15.65
N LYS A 349 -17.09 13.82 -16.83
CA LYS A 349 -16.82 15.04 -17.61
C LYS A 349 -17.59 16.22 -17.01
N ILE A 350 -17.10 16.74 -15.89
CA ILE A 350 -17.70 17.88 -15.17
C ILE A 350 -16.69 19.02 -15.13
N VAL A 351 -17.15 20.23 -15.43
CA VAL A 351 -16.33 21.44 -15.35
C VAL A 351 -15.81 21.62 -13.91
N ASN A 352 -14.58 22.09 -13.75
CA ASN A 352 -13.90 22.28 -12.47
C ASN A 352 -13.60 21.01 -11.66
N LEU A 353 -13.89 19.80 -12.14
CA LEU A 353 -13.61 18.58 -11.37
C LEU A 353 -12.13 18.49 -10.93
N ALA A 354 -11.20 18.74 -11.85
CA ALA A 354 -9.76 18.70 -11.57
C ALA A 354 -9.32 19.73 -10.50
N LYS A 355 -10.04 20.85 -10.38
CA LYS A 355 -9.76 21.90 -9.38
C LYS A 355 -9.96 21.39 -7.96
N PHE A 356 -10.93 20.50 -7.77
CA PHE A 356 -11.36 20.04 -6.45
C PHE A 356 -10.87 18.63 -6.09
N GLU A 357 -10.04 18.01 -6.94
CA GLU A 357 -9.39 16.72 -6.60
C GLU A 357 -8.50 16.88 -5.38
N GLY A 358 -8.76 16.08 -4.33
CA GLY A 358 -8.06 16.18 -3.04
C GLY A 358 -8.50 17.36 -2.16
N ASN A 359 -9.34 18.27 -2.68
CA ASN A 359 -9.89 19.45 -1.97
C ASN A 359 -11.44 19.40 -1.93
N GLY A 360 -12.01 18.20 -1.83
CA GLY A 360 -13.45 17.97 -1.80
C GLY A 360 -13.92 16.83 -2.71
N ILE A 361 -13.11 16.43 -3.70
CA ILE A 361 -13.37 15.24 -4.53
C ILE A 361 -12.33 14.17 -4.24
N TYR A 362 -12.81 12.97 -3.90
CA TYR A 362 -12.00 11.84 -3.48
C TYR A 362 -12.34 10.58 -4.29
N TYR A 363 -11.37 9.69 -4.45
CA TYR A 363 -11.51 8.40 -5.14
C TYR A 363 -11.31 7.20 -4.20
N GLY A 364 -11.29 7.47 -2.90
CA GLY A 364 -11.17 6.51 -1.82
C GLY A 364 -11.99 7.00 -0.63
N ALA A 365 -12.58 6.07 0.13
CA ALA A 365 -13.30 6.39 1.36
C ALA A 365 -12.63 5.63 2.51
N THR A 366 -11.48 6.15 2.94
CA THR A 366 -10.68 5.58 4.02
C THR A 366 -10.90 6.34 5.33
N PHE A 367 -10.27 5.86 6.40
CA PHE A 367 -10.28 6.56 7.67
C PHE A 367 -9.70 7.99 7.57
N MET A 368 -8.79 8.24 6.63
CA MET A 368 -8.20 9.57 6.39
C MET A 368 -9.26 10.56 5.90
N GLU A 369 -10.00 10.22 4.84
CA GLU A 369 -11.04 11.08 4.31
C GLU A 369 -12.22 11.21 5.29
N SER A 370 -12.53 10.15 6.03
CA SER A 370 -13.58 10.17 7.06
C SER A 370 -13.32 11.22 8.16
N GLN A 371 -12.05 11.47 8.52
CA GLN A 371 -11.69 12.53 9.48
C GLN A 371 -11.99 13.94 8.96
N LEU A 372 -11.98 14.14 7.63
CA LEU A 372 -12.28 15.43 7.01
C LEU A 372 -13.79 15.73 6.98
N CYS A 373 -14.62 14.69 7.00
CA CYS A 373 -16.07 14.78 6.77
C CYS A 373 -16.92 14.74 8.05
N GLY A 374 -16.30 14.75 9.23
CA GLY A 374 -17.00 14.52 10.50
C GLY A 374 -18.14 15.53 10.74
N GLY A 375 -19.38 15.05 10.85
CA GLY A 375 -20.56 15.88 11.07
C GLY A 375 -21.05 16.67 9.84
N GLU A 376 -20.42 16.50 8.67
CA GLU A 376 -20.85 17.13 7.42
C GLU A 376 -21.71 16.19 6.56
N ASP A 377 -22.39 16.75 5.54
CA ASP A 377 -23.04 15.95 4.51
C ASP A 377 -22.03 15.55 3.44
N VAL A 378 -22.15 14.34 2.91
CA VAL A 378 -21.24 13.82 1.88
C VAL A 378 -22.01 13.17 0.73
N ILE A 379 -21.40 13.15 -0.45
CA ILE A 379 -21.93 12.45 -1.62
C ILE A 379 -21.06 11.24 -1.95
N VAL A 380 -21.69 10.11 -2.25
CA VAL A 380 -21.04 8.94 -2.86
C VAL A 380 -21.63 8.70 -4.25
N VAL A 381 -20.80 8.72 -5.28
CA VAL A 381 -21.21 8.53 -6.67
C VAL A 381 -20.86 7.12 -7.14
N GLY A 382 -21.88 6.32 -7.45
CA GLY A 382 -21.70 4.97 -8.00
C GLY A 382 -22.75 3.98 -7.51
N GLY A 383 -23.02 2.95 -8.32
CA GLY A 383 -24.00 1.89 -8.00
C GLY A 383 -23.39 0.52 -7.66
N GLY A 384 -22.07 0.38 -7.73
CA GLY A 384 -21.37 -0.89 -7.48
C GLY A 384 -20.97 -1.08 -6.01
N ASN A 385 -20.42 -2.26 -5.70
CA ASN A 385 -20.04 -2.63 -4.32
C ASN A 385 -19.10 -1.63 -3.62
N SER A 386 -18.11 -1.06 -4.32
CA SER A 386 -17.20 -0.07 -3.73
C SER A 386 -17.94 1.19 -3.25
N ALA A 387 -18.89 1.67 -4.06
CA ALA A 387 -19.74 2.80 -3.70
C ALA A 387 -20.62 2.48 -2.49
N GLY A 388 -21.25 1.30 -2.46
CA GLY A 388 -22.07 0.89 -1.33
C GLY A 388 -21.29 0.75 -0.02
N GLN A 389 -20.08 0.17 -0.07
CA GLN A 389 -19.20 0.04 1.10
C GLN A 389 -18.73 1.41 1.60
N ALA A 390 -18.38 2.31 0.68
CA ALA A 390 -18.06 3.69 1.01
C ALA A 390 -19.24 4.40 1.69
N ALA A 391 -20.46 4.25 1.18
CA ALA A 391 -21.65 4.87 1.75
C ALA A 391 -21.92 4.40 3.19
N VAL A 392 -21.88 3.08 3.42
CA VAL A 392 -22.06 2.51 4.77
C VAL A 392 -20.94 2.96 5.71
N PHE A 393 -19.69 2.99 5.24
CA PHE A 393 -18.57 3.44 6.06
C PHE A 393 -18.68 4.92 6.44
N MET A 394 -18.95 5.81 5.47
CA MET A 394 -19.08 7.24 5.72
C MET A 394 -20.28 7.57 6.61
N SER A 395 -21.34 6.76 6.60
CA SER A 395 -22.51 6.96 7.46
C SER A 395 -22.21 6.86 8.97
N GLN A 396 -21.02 6.34 9.34
CA GLN A 396 -20.58 6.25 10.73
C GLN A 396 -20.08 7.58 11.30
N SER A 397 -19.67 8.52 10.45
CA SER A 397 -19.06 9.81 10.85
C SER A 397 -19.70 11.03 10.20
N ALA A 398 -20.26 10.89 8.99
CA ALA A 398 -20.99 11.94 8.30
C ALA A 398 -22.38 12.14 8.91
N ARG A 399 -22.92 13.36 8.80
CA ARG A 399 -24.30 13.68 9.19
C ARG A 399 -25.32 13.01 8.27
N LYS A 400 -25.08 13.07 6.96
CA LYS A 400 -25.89 12.41 5.92
C LYS A 400 -24.99 11.97 4.77
N VAL A 401 -25.32 10.83 4.17
CA VAL A 401 -24.68 10.31 2.95
C VAL A 401 -25.70 10.29 1.82
N TYR A 402 -25.46 11.08 0.78
CA TYR A 402 -26.24 11.09 -0.45
C TYR A 402 -25.59 10.17 -1.48
N MET A 403 -26.22 9.04 -1.79
CA MET A 403 -25.73 8.08 -2.77
C MET A 403 -26.35 8.37 -4.15
N LEU A 404 -25.55 8.92 -5.07
CA LEU A 404 -26.00 9.26 -6.42
C LEU A 404 -25.68 8.13 -7.40
N VAL A 405 -26.73 7.61 -8.04
CA VAL A 405 -26.66 6.43 -8.91
C VAL A 405 -27.26 6.78 -10.26
N ARG A 406 -26.53 6.56 -11.36
CA ARG A 406 -27.06 6.78 -12.72
C ARG A 406 -28.10 5.74 -13.13
N GLY A 407 -27.98 4.52 -12.62
CA GLY A 407 -28.94 3.44 -12.84
C GLY A 407 -30.26 3.66 -12.10
N GLY A 408 -31.27 2.87 -12.45
CA GLY A 408 -32.57 2.85 -11.77
C GLY A 408 -32.66 1.90 -10.57
N GLU A 409 -31.62 1.12 -10.30
CA GLU A 409 -31.56 0.11 -9.24
C GLU A 409 -30.10 -0.21 -8.87
N LEU A 410 -29.87 -0.82 -7.70
CA LEU A 410 -28.55 -1.29 -7.24
C LEU A 410 -28.31 -2.80 -7.50
N SER A 411 -29.38 -3.58 -7.60
CA SER A 411 -29.39 -5.06 -7.67
C SER A 411 -28.55 -5.64 -8.81
N SER A 412 -28.39 -4.90 -9.91
CA SER A 412 -27.63 -5.32 -11.09
C SER A 412 -26.11 -5.40 -10.88
N THR A 413 -25.57 -4.66 -9.90
CA THR A 413 -24.10 -4.55 -9.71
C THR A 413 -23.63 -4.64 -8.25
N MET A 414 -24.54 -4.51 -7.29
CA MET A 414 -24.25 -4.55 -5.86
C MET A 414 -24.72 -5.85 -5.20
N SER A 415 -23.95 -6.34 -4.23
CA SER A 415 -24.29 -7.52 -3.44
C SER A 415 -25.53 -7.26 -2.57
N ARG A 416 -26.46 -8.23 -2.52
CA ARG A 416 -27.75 -8.11 -1.83
C ARG A 416 -27.65 -7.66 -0.36
N TYR A 417 -26.72 -8.20 0.40
CA TYR A 417 -26.56 -7.83 1.82
C TYR A 417 -26.21 -6.34 2.01
N LEU A 418 -25.49 -5.76 1.05
CA LEU A 418 -25.04 -4.38 1.10
C LEU A 418 -26.19 -3.43 0.74
N ILE A 419 -27.00 -3.80 -0.25
CA ILE A 419 -28.24 -3.08 -0.59
C ILE A 419 -29.14 -2.98 0.65
N GLN A 420 -29.38 -4.09 1.34
CA GLN A 420 -30.20 -4.12 2.55
C GLN A 420 -29.66 -3.17 3.63
N ARG A 421 -28.34 -3.19 3.90
CA ARG A 421 -27.72 -2.27 4.88
C ARG A 421 -27.85 -0.81 4.49
N ILE A 422 -27.83 -0.49 3.19
CA ILE A 422 -27.99 0.88 2.71
C ILE A 422 -29.44 1.34 2.90
N GLU A 423 -30.41 0.51 2.50
CA GLU A 423 -31.83 0.82 2.59
C GLU A 423 -32.32 0.94 4.05
N GLU A 424 -31.76 0.15 4.97
CA GLU A 424 -32.10 0.18 6.39
C GLU A 424 -31.39 1.29 7.18
N ASN A 425 -30.42 2.00 6.59
CA ASN A 425 -29.63 3.00 7.29
C ASN A 425 -30.21 4.42 7.12
N PRO A 426 -30.73 5.04 8.20
CA PRO A 426 -31.40 6.35 8.11
C PRO A 426 -30.44 7.50 7.73
N ALA A 427 -29.13 7.33 7.92
CA ALA A 427 -28.14 8.33 7.54
C ALA A 427 -27.85 8.31 6.02
N ILE A 428 -28.33 7.32 5.28
CA ILE A 428 -28.10 7.21 3.83
C ILE A 428 -29.39 7.56 3.07
N GLU A 429 -29.26 8.32 1.99
CA GLU A 429 -30.33 8.64 1.05
C GLU A 429 -29.89 8.31 -0.37
N ILE A 430 -30.66 7.49 -1.07
CA ILE A 430 -30.34 7.06 -2.43
C ILE A 430 -31.09 7.93 -3.44
N HIS A 431 -30.35 8.48 -4.40
CA HIS A 431 -30.92 9.16 -5.56
C HIS A 431 -30.58 8.38 -6.84
N TYR A 432 -31.57 7.63 -7.32
CA TYR A 432 -31.51 6.94 -8.61
C TYR A 432 -31.63 7.90 -9.78
N ARG A 433 -31.08 7.50 -10.93
CA ARG A 433 -31.05 8.28 -12.17
C ARG A 433 -30.51 9.69 -11.98
N THR A 434 -29.59 9.89 -11.04
CA THR A 434 -29.05 11.21 -10.69
C THR A 434 -27.59 11.31 -11.03
N GLU A 435 -27.17 12.47 -11.55
CA GLU A 435 -25.76 12.78 -11.80
C GLU A 435 -25.39 14.21 -11.43
N ILE A 436 -24.12 14.43 -11.13
CA ILE A 436 -23.57 15.76 -10.85
C ILE A 436 -23.36 16.49 -12.17
N VAL A 437 -23.81 17.74 -12.23
CA VAL A 437 -23.73 18.61 -13.41
C VAL A 437 -23.01 19.93 -13.13
N GLY A 438 -22.73 20.27 -11.87
CA GLY A 438 -22.01 21.48 -11.49
C GLY A 438 -21.24 21.32 -10.19
N LEU A 439 -20.09 21.99 -10.11
CA LEU A 439 -19.18 22.06 -8.98
C LEU A 439 -18.73 23.50 -8.80
N ASP A 440 -18.87 24.05 -7.60
CA ASP A 440 -18.56 25.44 -7.29
C ASP A 440 -17.84 25.58 -5.95
N GLY A 441 -17.00 26.61 -5.85
CA GLY A 441 -16.14 26.88 -4.71
C GLY A 441 -14.82 27.52 -5.12
N ASP A 442 -14.13 28.12 -4.15
CA ASP A 442 -12.84 28.74 -4.38
C ASP A 442 -11.69 27.73 -4.26
N MET A 443 -10.92 27.73 -3.16
CA MET A 443 -9.80 26.79 -2.99
C MET A 443 -10.23 25.33 -2.76
N HIS A 444 -11.46 25.13 -2.30
CA HIS A 444 -12.04 23.82 -2.02
C HIS A 444 -13.50 23.79 -2.49
N LEU A 445 -14.08 22.59 -2.60
CA LEU A 445 -15.48 22.44 -3.00
C LEU A 445 -16.41 23.02 -1.93
N GLU A 446 -17.33 23.88 -2.34
CA GLU A 446 -18.30 24.53 -1.44
C GLU A 446 -19.74 24.11 -1.75
N SER A 447 -20.05 23.91 -3.04
CA SER A 447 -21.37 23.44 -3.44
C SER A 447 -21.35 22.56 -4.69
N VAL A 448 -22.41 21.75 -4.79
CA VAL A 448 -22.60 20.77 -5.87
C VAL A 448 -24.00 20.90 -6.42
N THR A 449 -24.11 20.87 -7.75
CA THR A 449 -25.39 20.81 -8.45
C THR A 449 -25.54 19.42 -9.06
N TRP A 450 -26.63 18.74 -8.74
CA TRP A 450 -27.00 17.49 -9.40
C TRP A 450 -28.31 17.62 -10.15
N LYS A 451 -28.50 16.72 -11.12
CA LYS A 451 -29.67 16.62 -11.97
C LYS A 451 -30.28 15.23 -11.81
N ASP A 452 -31.58 15.20 -11.53
CA ASP A 452 -32.39 14.00 -11.69
C ASP A 452 -32.73 13.85 -13.18
N ASN A 453 -32.25 12.79 -13.82
CA ASN A 453 -32.46 12.55 -15.24
C ASN A 453 -33.85 11.98 -15.58
N ALA A 454 -34.62 11.52 -14.59
CA ALA A 454 -36.01 11.15 -14.81
C ALA A 454 -36.93 12.38 -14.91
N THR A 455 -36.68 13.40 -14.08
CA THR A 455 -37.52 14.61 -14.03
C THR A 455 -36.92 15.81 -14.77
N GLY A 456 -35.61 15.78 -15.03
CA GLY A 456 -34.86 16.92 -15.58
C GLY A 456 -34.55 18.02 -14.55
N LYS A 457 -35.01 17.88 -13.29
CA LYS A 457 -34.85 18.90 -12.25
C LYS A 457 -33.39 18.96 -11.77
N THR A 458 -32.86 20.17 -11.66
CA THR A 458 -31.56 20.46 -11.04
C THR A 458 -31.74 21.07 -9.66
N SER A 459 -30.80 20.76 -8.77
CA SER A 459 -30.76 21.34 -7.41
C SER A 459 -29.32 21.50 -6.96
N SER A 460 -29.03 22.61 -6.28
CA SER A 460 -27.73 22.90 -5.69
C SER A 460 -27.75 22.69 -4.18
N HIS A 461 -26.67 22.12 -3.66
CA HIS A 461 -26.52 21.76 -2.24
C HIS A 461 -25.16 22.22 -1.73
N ALA A 462 -25.11 22.75 -0.51
CA ALA A 462 -23.88 23.15 0.17
C ALA A 462 -23.17 21.91 0.74
N ILE A 463 -22.66 21.06 -0.15
CA ILE A 463 -21.96 19.82 0.18
C ILE A 463 -20.53 19.91 -0.38
N ARG A 464 -19.57 19.65 0.50
CA ARG A 464 -18.13 19.92 0.28
C ARG A 464 -17.32 18.66 -0.04
N HIS A 465 -17.95 17.48 0.04
CA HIS A 465 -17.27 16.20 -0.05
C HIS A 465 -17.99 15.23 -0.99
N ILE A 466 -17.26 14.75 -2.00
CA ILE A 466 -17.75 13.85 -3.05
C ILE A 466 -16.78 12.69 -3.22
N PHE A 467 -17.29 11.47 -3.09
CA PHE A 467 -16.55 10.23 -3.28
C PHE A 467 -16.95 9.59 -4.60
N VAL A 468 -16.02 9.53 -5.56
CA VAL A 468 -16.30 9.06 -6.93
C VAL A 468 -15.85 7.61 -7.09
N MET A 469 -16.82 6.70 -7.22
CA MET A 469 -16.65 5.25 -7.30
C MET A 469 -17.37 4.68 -8.55
N THR A 470 -17.00 5.19 -9.73
CA THR A 470 -17.71 4.92 -11.00
C THR A 470 -17.09 3.75 -11.80
N GLY A 471 -17.39 3.64 -13.10
CA GLY A 471 -16.72 2.66 -13.98
C GLY A 471 -15.20 2.88 -14.01
N ALA A 472 -14.43 1.89 -14.46
CA ALA A 472 -12.97 1.95 -14.45
C ALA A 472 -12.37 1.61 -15.81
N SER A 473 -11.26 2.28 -16.16
CA SER A 473 -10.46 2.05 -17.37
C SER A 473 -9.08 1.49 -16.99
N PRO A 474 -8.50 0.58 -17.79
CA PRO A 474 -7.21 -0.03 -17.51
C PRO A 474 -6.06 0.97 -17.71
N ARG A 475 -4.92 0.74 -17.06
CA ARG A 475 -3.69 1.54 -17.25
C ARG A 475 -2.71 0.81 -18.17
N THR A 476 -2.91 0.98 -19.47
CA THR A 476 -2.21 0.25 -20.53
C THR A 476 -1.49 1.15 -21.52
N GLU A 477 -1.45 2.47 -21.28
CA GLU A 477 -0.82 3.45 -22.16
C GLU A 477 0.68 3.17 -22.37
N TRP A 478 1.37 2.70 -21.34
CA TRP A 478 2.80 2.34 -21.39
C TRP A 478 3.10 1.05 -22.19
N LEU A 479 2.07 0.33 -22.63
CA LEU A 479 2.15 -0.92 -23.39
C LEU A 479 1.88 -0.71 -24.89
N GLU A 480 1.63 0.54 -25.30
CA GLU A 480 1.30 0.87 -26.68
C GLU A 480 2.34 0.30 -27.66
N GLY A 481 1.86 -0.43 -28.67
CA GLY A 481 2.70 -1.10 -29.67
C GLY A 481 3.30 -2.45 -29.27
N CYS A 482 3.23 -2.86 -28.00
CA CYS A 482 3.80 -4.13 -27.54
C CYS A 482 2.76 -5.25 -27.30
N LEU A 483 1.53 -4.92 -26.93
CA LEU A 483 0.50 -5.90 -26.56
C LEU A 483 -0.85 -5.69 -27.25
N ALA A 484 -1.54 -6.79 -27.52
CA ALA A 484 -2.91 -6.78 -28.02
C ALA A 484 -3.89 -6.35 -26.92
N LEU A 485 -4.68 -5.33 -27.22
CA LEU A 485 -5.73 -4.78 -26.35
C LEU A 485 -7.11 -4.98 -26.98
N ASP A 486 -8.16 -5.06 -26.16
CA ASP A 486 -9.54 -4.99 -26.63
C ASP A 486 -9.97 -3.56 -26.94
N GLU A 487 -11.19 -3.38 -27.49
CA GLU A 487 -11.74 -2.05 -27.84
C GLU A 487 -11.85 -1.07 -26.67
N LYS A 488 -11.78 -1.57 -25.42
CA LYS A 488 -11.84 -0.78 -24.19
C LYS A 488 -10.45 -0.58 -23.57
N GLY A 489 -9.40 -1.01 -24.24
CA GLY A 489 -8.00 -0.87 -23.82
C GLY A 489 -7.51 -1.92 -22.83
N PHE A 490 -8.29 -2.98 -22.54
CA PHE A 490 -7.86 -4.03 -21.61
C PHE A 490 -6.97 -5.06 -22.33
N ILE A 491 -6.01 -5.63 -21.60
CA ILE A 491 -5.06 -6.58 -22.18
C ILE A 491 -5.75 -7.91 -22.52
N LEU A 492 -5.61 -8.37 -23.75
CA LEU A 492 -6.08 -9.70 -24.16
C LEU A 492 -5.12 -10.78 -23.65
N THR A 493 -5.66 -11.88 -23.12
CA THR A 493 -4.87 -12.97 -22.55
C THR A 493 -5.36 -14.34 -22.96
N GLY A 494 -4.46 -15.33 -23.02
CA GLY A 494 -4.79 -16.73 -23.26
C GLY A 494 -5.54 -16.91 -24.57
N ARG A 495 -6.74 -17.49 -24.47
CA ARG A 495 -7.60 -17.77 -25.64
C ARG A 495 -8.24 -16.52 -26.21
N ASP A 496 -8.49 -15.50 -25.38
CA ASP A 496 -9.17 -14.26 -25.80
C ASP A 496 -8.35 -13.48 -26.83
N PHE A 497 -7.03 -13.67 -26.85
CA PHE A 497 -6.14 -13.14 -27.90
C PHE A 497 -6.51 -13.65 -29.30
N ASN A 498 -6.88 -14.92 -29.43
CA ASN A 498 -7.15 -15.54 -30.73
C ASN A 498 -8.49 -15.11 -31.35
N GLU A 499 -9.41 -14.54 -30.55
CA GLU A 499 -10.78 -14.23 -30.98
C GLU A 499 -11.05 -12.72 -31.15
N GLY A 500 -10.17 -11.83 -30.65
CA GLY A 500 -10.47 -10.39 -30.55
C GLY A 500 -9.35 -9.41 -30.89
N ALA A 501 -8.16 -9.86 -31.31
CA ALA A 501 -7.04 -8.95 -31.60
C ALA A 501 -7.28 -8.14 -32.90
N VAL A 502 -7.49 -6.84 -32.77
CA VAL A 502 -7.71 -5.92 -33.90
C VAL A 502 -6.40 -5.60 -34.65
N GLN A 503 -5.22 -5.74 -33.99
CA GLN A 503 -3.98 -5.10 -34.48
C GLN A 503 -2.64 -5.77 -34.05
N HIS A 504 -2.52 -7.09 -33.90
CA HIS A 504 -1.23 -7.72 -33.54
C HIS A 504 -0.88 -8.97 -34.38
N SER A 505 0.43 -9.21 -34.52
CA SER A 505 1.00 -10.36 -35.24
C SER A 505 0.55 -11.70 -34.65
N ALA A 506 0.50 -12.74 -35.48
CA ALA A 506 0.22 -14.10 -35.04
C ALA A 506 1.17 -14.52 -33.90
N TRP A 507 0.65 -15.37 -33.01
CA TRP A 507 1.41 -15.92 -31.89
C TRP A 507 2.72 -16.58 -32.35
N PRO A 508 3.89 -16.25 -31.75
CA PRO A 508 5.19 -16.59 -32.33
C PRO A 508 5.73 -17.98 -31.95
N LEU A 509 5.07 -18.73 -31.05
CA LEU A 509 5.54 -20.05 -30.58
C LEU A 509 4.67 -21.19 -31.11
N ALA A 510 5.23 -22.41 -31.15
CA ALA A 510 4.50 -23.60 -31.60
C ALA A 510 3.39 -24.05 -30.64
N ARG A 511 3.56 -23.83 -29.33
CA ARG A 511 2.50 -24.03 -28.33
C ARG A 511 1.50 -22.88 -28.38
N PRO A 512 0.23 -23.05 -28.00
CA PRO A 512 -0.66 -21.90 -27.78
C PRO A 512 -0.20 -21.05 -26.58
N PRO A 513 -0.70 -19.80 -26.45
CA PRO A 513 -0.51 -19.00 -25.23
C PRO A 513 -1.01 -19.76 -23.99
N TYR A 514 -0.26 -19.68 -22.90
CA TYR A 514 -0.70 -20.19 -21.61
C TYR A 514 -1.84 -19.35 -21.03
N LEU A 515 -2.48 -19.88 -19.99
CA LEU A 515 -3.50 -19.16 -19.24
C LEU A 515 -2.90 -17.84 -18.70
N LEU A 516 -3.60 -16.72 -18.91
CA LEU A 516 -3.18 -15.35 -18.53
C LEU A 516 -1.94 -14.82 -19.26
N GLU A 517 -1.33 -15.59 -20.17
CA GLU A 517 -0.25 -15.11 -21.03
C GLU A 517 -0.83 -14.15 -22.08
N THR A 518 -0.15 -13.04 -22.31
CA THR A 518 -0.59 -12.00 -23.25
C THR A 518 -0.26 -12.41 -24.70
N SER A 519 -0.41 -11.49 -25.66
CA SER A 519 0.10 -11.69 -27.03
C SER A 519 1.63 -11.83 -27.12
N MET A 520 2.35 -11.57 -26.02
CA MET A 520 3.80 -11.66 -25.94
C MET A 520 4.21 -12.83 -25.02
N PRO A 521 5.01 -13.80 -25.50
CA PRO A 521 5.37 -14.93 -24.67
C PRO A 521 6.13 -14.51 -23.41
N GLY A 522 5.89 -15.17 -22.28
CA GLY A 522 6.48 -14.83 -20.99
C GLY A 522 6.04 -13.48 -20.40
N VAL A 523 5.04 -12.82 -20.99
CA VAL A 523 4.38 -11.65 -20.41
C VAL A 523 2.96 -12.03 -20.07
N PHE A 524 2.57 -11.87 -18.81
CA PHE A 524 1.26 -12.23 -18.27
C PHE A 524 0.50 -10.97 -17.84
N ALA A 525 -0.83 -11.02 -17.85
CA ALA A 525 -1.67 -9.95 -17.30
C ALA A 525 -2.73 -10.52 -16.35
N VAL A 526 -2.88 -9.90 -15.18
CA VAL A 526 -3.71 -10.41 -14.07
C VAL A 526 -4.50 -9.31 -13.36
N GLY A 527 -5.69 -9.67 -12.88
CA GLY A 527 -6.59 -8.75 -12.20
C GLY A 527 -7.27 -7.78 -13.17
N ASP A 528 -7.60 -6.59 -12.70
CA ASP A 528 -8.53 -5.70 -13.40
C ASP A 528 -7.97 -5.08 -14.70
N VAL A 529 -6.70 -5.30 -15.03
CA VAL A 529 -6.06 -4.77 -16.27
C VAL A 529 -6.39 -5.60 -17.52
N ARG A 530 -6.72 -6.89 -17.37
CA ARG A 530 -6.99 -7.78 -18.51
C ARG A 530 -8.46 -7.77 -18.92
N SER A 531 -8.75 -8.12 -20.17
CA SER A 531 -10.13 -8.26 -20.66
C SER A 531 -10.83 -9.42 -19.94
N GLY A 532 -12.15 -9.35 -19.77
CA GLY A 532 -12.94 -10.39 -19.09
C GLY A 532 -12.68 -10.50 -17.57
N ASN A 533 -12.14 -9.47 -16.93
CA ASN A 533 -11.92 -9.44 -15.49
C ASN A 533 -13.24 -9.42 -14.68
N VAL A 534 -13.21 -10.00 -13.47
CA VAL A 534 -14.39 -10.14 -12.59
C VAL A 534 -14.54 -8.97 -11.60
N LYS A 535 -13.52 -8.10 -11.47
CA LYS A 535 -13.50 -6.95 -10.54
C LYS A 535 -13.74 -7.34 -9.07
N ARG A 536 -13.07 -8.41 -8.65
CA ARG A 536 -13.15 -8.95 -7.29
C ARG A 536 -11.75 -9.24 -6.75
N VAL A 537 -11.51 -8.82 -5.50
CA VAL A 537 -10.22 -9.01 -4.82
C VAL A 537 -9.80 -10.49 -4.80
N ALA A 538 -10.70 -11.41 -4.47
CA ALA A 538 -10.40 -12.85 -4.44
C ALA A 538 -10.02 -13.41 -5.82
N SER A 539 -10.70 -12.96 -6.89
CA SER A 539 -10.35 -13.34 -8.27
C SER A 539 -8.98 -12.83 -8.65
N ALA A 540 -8.70 -11.56 -8.36
CA ALA A 540 -7.40 -10.94 -8.63
C ALA A 540 -6.26 -11.67 -7.91
N VAL A 541 -6.44 -12.03 -6.64
CA VAL A 541 -5.47 -12.82 -5.87
C VAL A 541 -5.25 -14.21 -6.51
N GLY A 542 -6.33 -14.89 -6.89
CA GLY A 542 -6.24 -16.19 -7.56
C GLY A 542 -5.49 -16.13 -8.89
N GLU A 543 -5.77 -15.13 -9.72
CA GLU A 543 -5.05 -14.91 -10.99
C GLU A 543 -3.58 -14.61 -10.79
N GLY A 544 -3.25 -13.77 -9.79
CA GLY A 544 -1.86 -13.50 -9.41
C GLY A 544 -1.10 -14.77 -9.05
N ALA A 545 -1.67 -15.62 -8.20
CA ALA A 545 -1.06 -16.90 -7.82
C ALA A 545 -0.90 -17.86 -9.02
N ILE A 546 -1.96 -18.07 -9.81
CA ILE A 546 -1.95 -18.99 -10.95
C ILE A 546 -0.95 -18.54 -12.02
N SER A 547 -0.76 -17.22 -12.21
CA SER A 547 0.20 -16.71 -13.19
C SER A 547 1.62 -17.18 -12.91
N ILE A 548 2.02 -17.33 -11.64
CA ILE A 548 3.36 -17.77 -11.27
C ILE A 548 3.63 -19.22 -11.67
N HIS A 549 2.63 -20.09 -11.58
CA HIS A 549 2.75 -21.44 -12.13
C HIS A 549 3.06 -21.41 -13.63
N MET A 550 2.43 -20.49 -14.38
CA MET A 550 2.69 -20.33 -15.81
C MET A 550 4.07 -19.67 -16.08
N VAL A 551 4.50 -18.75 -15.23
CA VAL A 551 5.87 -18.18 -15.27
C VAL A 551 6.91 -19.29 -15.16
N HIS A 552 6.77 -20.22 -14.20
CA HIS A 552 7.69 -21.36 -14.09
C HIS A 552 7.74 -22.22 -15.36
N ARG A 553 6.59 -22.45 -16.01
CA ARG A 553 6.56 -23.19 -17.28
C ARG A 553 7.34 -22.47 -18.38
N VAL A 554 7.17 -21.15 -18.50
CA VAL A 554 7.93 -20.35 -19.48
C VAL A 554 9.42 -20.34 -19.17
N LEU A 555 9.80 -20.20 -17.90
CA LEU A 555 11.20 -20.19 -17.48
C LEU A 555 11.90 -21.54 -17.72
N ALA A 556 11.14 -22.64 -17.72
CA ALA A 556 11.67 -23.97 -18.04
C ALA A 556 11.83 -24.23 -19.56
N GLU A 557 11.24 -23.38 -20.41
CA GLU A 557 11.37 -23.45 -21.88
C GLU A 557 12.61 -22.70 -22.42
N ALA A 558 13.14 -21.77 -21.63
CA ALA A 558 14.30 -20.92 -21.96
C ALA A 558 15.62 -21.59 -21.52
#